data_AF-A0A0F9GVG8-F1
#
_entry.id   AF-A0A0F9GVG8-F1
#
_cell.length_a   1.000
_cell.length_b   1.000
_cell.length_c   1.000
_cell.angle_alpha   90.00
_cell.angle_beta   90.00
_cell.angle_gamma   90.00
#
_symmetry.space_group_name_H-M   'P 1'
#
loop_
_entity.id
_entity.type
_entity.pdbx_description
1 polymer ?
#
loop_
_entity_poly.entity_id
_entity_poly.type
_entity_poly.pdbx_seq_one_letter_code
_entity_poly.pdbx_strand_id
1 'polypeptide(L)'
;MAAVETPTEATGGLRARLARWRHTGLRDRKPLNRVRHMLARWRKRGQRWDSRPYYPTILDLNGRMTLVVGAGEIGERKIEALLSAGARVRVTSETATEQVRRWADQGRVELRPRSYESDDLDGCFLVIAATSDNETNVRVSENAESR
;
A
#
# COMPACT_ATOMS: atom_id res chain seq x y z
N MET A 1 -41.09 34.18 -30.94
CA MET A 1 -41.50 33.05 -30.08
C MET A 1 -40.43 31.96 -30.17
N ALA A 2 -39.96 31.49 -29.00
CA ALA A 2 -39.00 30.40 -28.75
C ALA A 2 -37.54 30.65 -29.22
N ALA A 3 -36.47 30.38 -28.46
CA ALA A 3 -36.32 29.81 -27.12
C ALA A 3 -35.00 30.29 -26.50
N VAL A 4 -34.97 30.35 -25.18
CA VAL A 4 -33.80 30.51 -24.31
C VAL A 4 -33.15 29.13 -24.17
N GLU A 5 -31.84 29.01 -24.42
CA GLU A 5 -30.99 27.96 -23.84
C GLU A 5 -29.56 28.46 -23.58
N THR A 6 -29.10 28.29 -22.35
CA THR A 6 -27.69 28.10 -21.94
C THR A 6 -27.71 26.97 -20.89
N PRO A 7 -26.58 26.37 -20.44
CA PRO A 7 -25.19 26.28 -20.96
C PRO A 7 -24.66 24.82 -20.96
N THR A 8 -23.50 24.51 -21.56
CA THR A 8 -22.74 23.29 -21.18
C THR A 8 -21.23 23.44 -21.34
N GLU A 9 -20.52 22.93 -20.33
CA GLU A 9 -19.14 23.16 -19.95
C GLU A 9 -18.10 22.58 -20.93
N ALA A 10 -17.04 23.34 -21.19
CA ALA A 10 -15.87 22.89 -21.93
C ALA A 10 -14.94 22.06 -21.02
N THR A 11 -14.97 20.74 -21.21
CA THR A 11 -14.08 19.76 -20.58
C THR A 11 -12.65 19.87 -21.12
N GLY A 12 -11.80 20.64 -20.43
CA GLY A 12 -10.35 20.70 -20.68
C GLY A 12 -9.63 19.44 -20.18
N GLY A 13 -9.65 18.37 -20.97
CA GLY A 13 -9.10 17.07 -20.62
C GLY A 13 -7.57 17.03 -20.41
N LEU A 14 -7.14 16.11 -19.53
CA LEU A 14 -5.78 15.74 -19.14
C LEU A 14 -4.76 15.64 -20.30
N ARG A 15 -5.23 15.36 -21.51
CA ARG A 15 -4.43 15.33 -22.75
C ARG A 15 -3.81 16.68 -23.12
N ALA A 16 -4.48 17.80 -22.83
CA ALA A 16 -3.96 19.14 -23.10
C ALA A 16 -2.84 19.55 -22.13
N ARG A 17 -2.84 19.01 -20.89
CA ARG A 17 -1.79 19.29 -19.89
C ARG A 17 -0.52 18.48 -20.14
N LEU A 18 -0.62 17.28 -20.72
CA LEU A 18 0.53 16.41 -21.00
C LEU A 18 1.32 16.83 -22.25
N ALA A 19 0.70 17.52 -23.20
CA ALA A 19 1.38 17.99 -24.42
C ALA A 19 2.48 19.05 -24.15
N ARG A 20 2.42 19.77 -23.03
CA ARG A 20 3.45 20.73 -22.60
C ARG A 20 4.67 20.09 -21.94
N TRP A 21 4.65 18.79 -21.68
CA TRP A 21 5.68 18.08 -20.91
C TRP A 21 6.77 17.44 -21.79
N ARG A 22 7.19 18.10 -22.88
CA ARG A 22 8.13 17.53 -23.87
C ARG A 22 9.51 18.18 -23.97
N HIS A 23 9.79 19.26 -23.23
CA HIS A 23 11.10 19.92 -23.33
C HIS A 23 11.62 20.44 -21.99
N THR A 24 11.98 19.54 -21.07
CA THR A 24 13.06 19.80 -20.10
C THR A 24 13.74 18.48 -19.77
N GLY A 25 15.03 18.40 -20.06
CA GLY A 25 15.81 17.18 -19.99
C GLY A 25 15.98 16.67 -18.57
N LEU A 26 15.63 15.40 -18.35
CA LEU A 26 16.23 14.57 -17.31
C LEU A 26 17.08 13.48 -17.98
N ARG A 27 18.31 13.86 -18.33
CA ARG A 27 19.45 12.94 -18.31
C ARG A 27 19.77 12.72 -16.83
N ASP A 28 19.17 11.70 -16.24
CA ASP A 28 19.91 10.76 -15.38
C ASP A 28 18.99 9.64 -14.91
N ARG A 29 19.41 8.41 -15.23
CA ARG A 29 18.68 7.18 -14.99
C ARG A 29 19.20 6.49 -13.73
N LYS A 30 18.22 5.95 -12.97
CA LYS A 30 18.19 4.70 -12.18
C LYS A 30 18.44 4.79 -10.65
N PRO A 31 17.67 4.01 -9.84
CA PRO A 31 17.58 2.56 -10.02
C PRO A 31 16.16 1.96 -10.18
N LEU A 32 15.74 1.81 -11.44
CA LEU A 32 14.85 0.74 -11.92
C LEU A 32 15.43 -0.68 -11.71
N ASN A 33 16.63 -0.83 -11.14
CA ASN A 33 17.27 -2.13 -10.92
C ASN A 33 16.67 -2.89 -9.73
N ARG A 34 16.09 -2.22 -8.71
CA ARG A 34 15.43 -2.91 -7.57
C ARG A 34 14.20 -3.68 -8.01
N VAL A 35 13.41 -3.12 -8.93
CA VAL A 35 12.22 -3.77 -9.48
C VAL A 35 12.61 -5.03 -10.28
N ARG A 36 13.71 -5.00 -11.06
CA ARG A 36 14.15 -6.16 -11.84
C ARG A 36 14.59 -7.35 -10.97
N HIS A 37 15.35 -7.11 -9.90
CA HIS A 37 15.74 -8.19 -8.97
C HIS A 37 14.56 -8.71 -8.14
N MET A 38 13.60 -7.84 -7.82
CA MET A 38 12.35 -8.22 -7.17
C MET A 38 11.55 -9.18 -8.07
N LEU A 39 11.34 -8.82 -9.34
CA LEU A 39 10.65 -9.65 -10.35
C LEU A 39 11.36 -11.00 -10.58
N ALA A 40 12.70 -11.03 -10.60
CA ALA A 40 13.46 -12.27 -10.78
C ALA A 40 13.38 -13.21 -9.57
N ARG A 41 13.38 -12.67 -8.34
CA ARG A 41 13.18 -13.46 -7.10
C ARG A 41 11.75 -13.98 -6.96
N TRP A 42 10.78 -13.24 -7.49
CA TRP A 42 9.37 -13.63 -7.49
C TRP A 42 9.09 -14.79 -8.44
N ARG A 43 9.87 -14.92 -9.53
CA ARG A 43 9.75 -16.04 -10.48
C ARG A 43 10.26 -17.39 -9.97
N LYS A 44 11.09 -17.41 -8.90
CA LYS A 44 11.76 -18.63 -8.39
C LYS A 44 11.06 -19.30 -7.21
N ARG A 45 10.14 -18.62 -6.51
CA ARG A 45 9.38 -19.20 -5.39
C ARG A 45 8.03 -19.65 -5.94
N GLY A 46 7.97 -20.93 -6.33
CA GLY A 46 6.76 -21.53 -6.84
C GLY A 46 5.64 -21.48 -5.80
N GLN A 47 4.58 -20.74 -6.11
CA GLN A 47 3.18 -21.09 -5.88
C GLN A 47 2.32 -20.06 -6.65
N ARG A 48 1.38 -20.60 -7.44
CA ARG A 48 0.51 -19.99 -8.45
C ARG A 48 0.24 -18.48 -8.23
N TRP A 49 1.01 -17.63 -8.89
CA TRP A 49 0.49 -16.33 -9.29
C TRP A 49 -0.57 -16.65 -10.34
N ASP A 50 -1.84 -16.35 -10.06
CA ASP A 50 -2.88 -16.39 -11.07
C ASP A 50 -2.35 -15.63 -12.29
N SER A 51 -2.33 -16.27 -13.46
CA SER A 51 -1.73 -15.73 -14.69
C SER A 51 -2.47 -14.51 -15.24
N ARG A 52 -3.39 -13.95 -14.46
CA ARG A 52 -4.07 -12.69 -14.70
C ARG A 52 -3.07 -11.52 -14.61
N PRO A 53 -3.10 -10.59 -15.57
CA PRO A 53 -2.27 -9.40 -15.52
C PRO A 53 -2.73 -8.49 -14.38
N TYR A 54 -1.78 -7.99 -13.59
CA TYR A 54 -2.06 -7.03 -12.52
C TYR A 54 -2.02 -5.62 -13.09
N TYR A 55 -2.96 -4.79 -12.63
CA TYR A 55 -2.99 -3.37 -12.98
C TYR A 55 -2.20 -2.55 -11.93
N PRO A 56 -1.19 -1.76 -12.32
CA PRO A 56 -0.46 -0.93 -11.38
C PRO A 56 -1.34 0.21 -10.86
N THR A 57 -1.29 0.49 -9.56
CA THR A 57 -2.02 1.59 -8.93
C THR A 57 -1.12 2.41 -8.02
N ILE A 58 -1.50 3.67 -7.77
CA ILE A 58 -0.93 4.55 -6.75
C ILE A 58 -2.05 4.85 -5.77
N LEU A 59 -1.81 4.62 -4.48
CA LEU A 59 -2.81 4.80 -3.43
C LEU A 59 -2.50 6.06 -2.63
N ASP A 60 -3.51 6.90 -2.41
CA ASP A 60 -3.45 7.94 -1.39
C ASP A 60 -3.82 7.33 -0.04
N LEU A 61 -2.84 7.25 0.86
CA LEU A 61 -2.99 6.68 2.19
C LEU A 61 -3.08 7.75 3.28
N ASN A 62 -3.07 9.03 2.93
CA ASN A 62 -3.05 10.10 3.91
C ASN A 62 -4.28 10.02 4.83
N GLY A 63 -4.05 9.82 6.13
CA GLY A 63 -5.09 9.63 7.14
C GLY A 63 -5.88 8.31 7.05
N ARG A 64 -5.57 7.42 6.11
CA ARG A 64 -6.27 6.14 5.94
C ARG A 64 -5.75 5.12 6.94
N MET A 65 -6.66 4.39 7.58
CA MET A 65 -6.28 3.30 8.49
C MET A 65 -5.70 2.14 7.69
N THR A 66 -4.52 1.67 8.08
CA THR A 66 -3.85 0.52 7.46
C THR A 66 -3.36 -0.44 8.54
N LEU A 67 -3.62 -1.74 8.35
CA LEU A 67 -3.16 -2.79 9.25
C LEU A 67 -1.88 -3.43 8.72
N VAL A 68 -0.89 -3.61 9.59
CA VAL A 68 0.27 -4.47 9.33
C VAL A 68 0.24 -5.63 10.34
N VAL A 69 0.16 -6.85 9.84
CA VAL A 69 0.22 -8.06 10.66
C VAL A 69 1.66 -8.55 10.69
N GLY A 70 2.31 -8.47 11.84
CA GLY A 70 3.73 -8.76 12.04
C GLY A 70 4.58 -7.49 12.16
N ALA A 71 5.46 -7.48 13.17
CA ALA A 71 6.34 -6.36 13.50
C ALA A 71 7.83 -6.75 13.53
N GLY A 72 8.23 -7.77 12.76
CA GLY A 72 9.63 -8.09 12.48
C GLY A 72 10.23 -7.17 11.41
N GLU A 73 11.42 -7.50 10.89
CA GLU A 73 12.13 -6.66 9.91
C GLU A 73 11.31 -6.34 8.65
N ILE A 74 10.49 -7.28 8.17
CA ILE A 74 9.62 -7.06 7.02
C ILE A 74 8.50 -6.07 7.38
N GLY A 75 7.84 -6.28 8.52
CA GLY A 75 6.79 -5.41 9.03
C GLY A 75 7.29 -3.99 9.26
N GLU A 76 8.44 -3.82 9.92
CA GLU A 76 9.07 -2.53 10.18
C GLU A 76 9.26 -1.71 8.90
N ARG A 77 9.81 -2.32 7.84
CA ARG A 77 10.01 -1.65 6.54
C ARG A 77 8.71 -1.25 5.86
N LYS A 78 7.63 -2.01 6.07
CA LYS A 78 6.30 -1.69 5.55
C LYS A 78 5.68 -0.55 6.34
N ILE A 79 5.78 -0.60 7.66
CA ILE A 79 5.32 0.45 8.57
C ILE A 79 5.99 1.78 8.23
N GLU A 80 7.32 1.80 8.04
CA GLU A 80 8.05 3.02 7.65
C GLU A 80 7.51 3.66 6.36
N ALA A 81 7.28 2.84 5.33
CA ALA A 81 6.75 3.31 4.05
C ALA A 81 5.30 3.82 4.18
N LEU A 82 4.46 3.14 4.96
CA LEU A 82 3.08 3.54 5.23
C LEU A 82 3.01 4.86 6.01
N LEU A 83 3.83 5.00 7.06
CA LEU A 83 3.95 6.25 7.82
C LEU A 83 4.41 7.40 6.94
N SER A 84 5.38 7.16 6.05
CA SER A 84 5.87 8.16 5.08
C SER A 84 4.80 8.57 4.06
N ALA A 85 3.83 7.68 3.79
CA ALA A 85 2.67 7.96 2.94
C ALA A 85 1.50 8.60 3.70
N GLY A 86 1.66 8.94 4.99
CA GLY A 86 0.64 9.57 5.81
C GLY A 86 -0.44 8.62 6.36
N ALA A 87 -0.24 7.31 6.26
CA ALA A 87 -1.19 6.33 6.78
C ALA A 87 -1.31 6.39 8.31
N ARG A 88 -2.52 6.10 8.81
CA ARG A 88 -2.74 5.74 10.22
C ARG A 88 -2.45 4.26 10.36
N VAL A 89 -1.32 3.91 10.96
CA VAL A 89 -0.84 2.53 10.98
C VAL A 89 -1.21 1.83 12.29
N ARG A 90 -1.97 0.74 12.17
CA ARG A 90 -2.18 -0.25 13.23
C ARG A 90 -1.28 -1.45 12.97
N VAL A 91 -0.73 -2.03 14.04
CA VAL A 91 0.16 -3.18 13.97
C VAL A 91 -0.31 -4.24 14.96
N THR A 92 -0.46 -5.48 14.52
CA THR A 92 -0.73 -6.64 15.40
C THR A 92 0.45 -7.60 15.33
N SER A 93 1.11 -7.85 16.46
CA SER A 93 2.23 -8.78 16.53
C SER A 93 2.55 -9.13 17.98
N GLU A 94 2.85 -10.39 18.29
CA GLU A 94 3.26 -10.81 19.64
C GLU A 94 4.64 -10.25 20.02
N THR A 95 5.50 -10.08 19.03
CA THR A 95 6.84 -9.48 19.19
C THR A 95 7.02 -8.34 18.20
N ALA A 96 7.80 -7.34 18.56
CA ALA A 96 8.09 -6.19 17.72
C ALA A 96 9.56 -5.84 17.78
N THR A 97 10.12 -5.33 16.67
CA THR A 97 11.45 -4.73 16.69
C THR A 97 11.48 -3.48 17.57
N GLU A 98 12.68 -3.11 17.98
CA GLU A 98 12.87 -1.91 18.81
C GLU A 98 12.38 -0.63 18.12
N GLN A 99 12.54 -0.54 16.80
CA GLN A 99 12.08 0.61 16.05
C GLN A 99 10.54 0.69 15.98
N VAL A 100 9.85 -0.45 15.87
CA VAL A 100 8.37 -0.47 15.90
C VAL A 100 7.86 -0.09 17.29
N ARG A 101 8.48 -0.59 18.37
CA ARG A 101 8.14 -0.16 19.74
C ARG A 101 8.35 1.34 19.92
N ARG A 102 9.48 1.89 19.46
CA ARG A 102 9.75 3.33 19.49
C ARG A 102 8.69 4.14 18.75
N TRP A 103 8.23 3.69 17.59
CA TRP A 103 7.13 4.37 16.90
C TRP A 103 5.81 4.29 17.67
N ALA A 104 5.55 3.19 18.37
CA ALA A 104 4.37 3.06 19.22
C ALA A 104 4.45 4.03 20.42
N ASP A 105 5.59 4.11 21.10
CA ASP A 105 5.84 5.03 22.21
C ASP A 105 5.71 6.50 21.78
N GLN A 106 6.08 6.81 20.53
CA GLN A 106 5.90 8.12 19.92
C GLN A 106 4.46 8.41 19.45
N GLY A 107 3.54 7.46 19.61
CA GLY A 107 2.16 7.56 19.13
C GLY A 107 2.03 7.56 17.60
N ARG A 108 3.07 7.14 16.87
CA ARG A 108 3.07 7.09 15.40
C ARG A 108 2.34 5.85 14.87
N VAL A 109 2.32 4.77 15.63
CA VAL A 109 1.58 3.54 15.30
C VAL A 109 0.74 3.07 16.48
N GLU A 110 -0.41 2.46 16.20
CA GLU A 110 -1.20 1.73 17.18
C GLU A 110 -0.69 0.27 17.24
N LEU A 111 0.24 -0.04 18.15
CA LEU A 111 0.75 -1.40 18.33
C LEU A 111 -0.15 -2.20 19.29
N ARG A 112 -0.66 -3.33 18.82
CA ARG A 112 -1.39 -4.35 19.59
C ARG A 112 -0.46 -5.55 19.81
N PRO A 113 0.08 -5.75 21.03
CA PRO A 113 1.04 -6.81 21.31
C PRO A 113 0.34 -8.18 21.47
N ARG A 114 -0.36 -8.61 20.42
CA ARG A 114 -1.07 -9.89 20.36
C ARG A 114 -1.10 -10.44 18.93
N SER A 115 -1.47 -11.71 18.81
CA SER A 115 -1.78 -12.35 17.54
C SER A 115 -2.95 -11.68 16.81
N TYR A 116 -3.00 -11.88 15.49
CA TYR A 116 -4.03 -11.34 14.60
C TYR A 116 -5.40 -11.99 14.82
N GLU A 117 -6.44 -11.17 14.78
CA GLU A 117 -7.85 -11.56 14.83
C GLU A 117 -8.59 -10.96 13.62
N SER A 118 -9.66 -11.62 13.14
CA SER A 118 -10.40 -11.18 11.95
C SER A 118 -10.91 -9.74 12.05
N ASP A 119 -11.27 -9.31 13.25
CA ASP A 119 -11.89 -8.01 13.52
C ASP A 119 -10.86 -6.87 13.47
N ASP A 120 -9.56 -7.19 13.46
CA ASP A 120 -8.52 -6.18 13.26
C ASP A 120 -8.61 -5.50 11.88
N LEU A 121 -9.25 -6.17 10.91
CA LEU A 121 -9.51 -5.63 9.58
C LEU A 121 -10.63 -4.56 9.58
N ASP A 122 -11.40 -4.43 10.66
CA ASP A 122 -12.49 -3.47 10.72
C ASP A 122 -12.01 -2.03 10.53
N GLY A 123 -12.59 -1.36 9.55
CA GLY A 123 -12.27 0.03 9.19
C GLY A 123 -10.90 0.20 8.53
N CYS A 124 -10.16 -0.88 8.23
CA CYS A 124 -8.89 -0.79 7.51
C CYS A 124 -9.12 -0.61 6.00
N PHE A 125 -8.41 0.34 5.41
CA PHE A 125 -8.39 0.54 3.96
C PHE A 125 -7.44 -0.43 3.25
N LEU A 126 -6.35 -0.79 3.92
CA LEU A 126 -5.32 -1.68 3.41
C LEU A 126 -4.81 -2.56 4.55
N VAL A 127 -4.60 -3.84 4.28
CA VAL A 127 -3.88 -4.75 5.17
C VAL A 127 -2.63 -5.30 4.48
N ILE A 128 -1.55 -5.45 5.24
CA ILE A 128 -0.32 -6.10 4.80
C ILE A 128 0.01 -7.23 5.77
N ALA A 129 -0.08 -8.47 5.29
CA ALA A 129 0.43 -9.63 6.01
C ALA A 129 1.97 -9.69 5.85
N ALA A 130 2.69 -9.54 6.96
CA ALA A 130 4.14 -9.42 7.02
C ALA A 130 4.75 -10.34 8.10
N THR A 131 4.11 -11.48 8.36
CA THR A 131 4.57 -12.49 9.32
C THR A 131 5.45 -13.55 8.66
N SER A 132 6.28 -14.23 9.45
CA SER A 132 6.98 -15.46 9.04
C SER A 132 6.08 -16.69 9.06
N ASP A 133 4.93 -16.61 9.74
CA ASP A 133 3.92 -17.66 9.74
C ASP A 133 3.04 -17.57 8.47
N ASN A 134 3.15 -18.57 7.61
CA ASN A 134 2.39 -18.64 6.37
C ASN A 134 0.89 -18.85 6.62
N GLU A 135 0.51 -19.54 7.68
CA GLU A 135 -0.91 -19.81 7.99
C GLU A 135 -1.62 -18.50 8.34
N THR A 136 -1.02 -17.67 9.18
CA THR A 136 -1.50 -16.31 9.45
C THR A 136 -1.59 -15.48 8.16
N ASN A 137 -0.58 -15.53 7.28
CA ASN A 137 -0.62 -14.77 6.01
C ASN A 137 -1.81 -15.18 5.12
N VAL A 138 -2.10 -16.49 5.03
CA VAL A 138 -3.26 -17.01 4.29
C VAL A 138 -4.56 -16.53 4.94
N ARG A 139 -4.69 -16.69 6.27
CA ARG A 139 -5.87 -16.24 7.02
C ARG A 139 -6.14 -14.75 6.86
N VAL A 140 -5.10 -13.91 6.88
CA VAL A 140 -5.26 -12.46 6.66
C VAL A 140 -5.78 -12.19 5.24
N SER A 141 -5.25 -12.88 4.23
CA SER A 141 -5.69 -12.74 2.84
C SER A 141 -7.16 -13.14 2.67
N GLU A 142 -7.54 -14.31 3.15
CA GLU A 142 -8.91 -14.84 3.03
C GLU A 142 -9.93 -13.95 3.75
N ASN A 143 -9.61 -13.49 4.95
CA ASN A 143 -10.48 -12.58 5.69
C ASN A 143 -10.61 -11.21 5.01
N ALA A 144 -9.55 -10.73 4.35
CA ALA A 144 -9.58 -9.47 3.61
C ALA A 144 -10.38 -9.56 2.30
N GLU A 145 -10.33 -10.70 1.61
CA GLU A 145 -11.13 -10.95 0.40
C GLU A 145 -12.62 -11.11 0.67
N SER A 146 -12.98 -11.51 1.89
CA SER A 146 -14.37 -11.78 2.30
C SER A 146 -15.14 -10.54 2.78
N ARG A 147 -14.60 -9.32 2.58
CA ARG A 147 -15.12 -8.04 3.12
C ARG A 147 -15.50 -7.05 2.04
#